data_AF-A0A259PLW0-F1
#
_entry.id   AF-A0A259PLW0-F1
#
_cell.length_a   1.000
_cell.length_b   1.000
_cell.length_c   1.000
_cell.angle_alpha   90.00
_cell.angle_beta   90.00
_cell.angle_gamma   90.00
#
_symmetry.space_group_name_H-M   'P 1'
#
loop_
_entity.id
_entity.type
_entity.pdbx_description
1 polymer ?
#
loop_
_entity_poly.entity_id
_entity_poly.type
_entity_poly.pdbx_seq_one_letter_code
_entity_poly.pdbx_strand_id
1 'polypeptide(L)'
;MDIEYFYKGLPYENEIFGFTLEASTASSKGTMYEAWFDLLKASPWYAKIASGNYPSEKAKKTWEGFGDLSKLSFSEWWKNRGYEIFAEKVPYRKVEQIGLDYKIKTAKGKDAIPVMHLEVPLNLHPDALKQQFDEILRKQKVLYQSDRFNRWDHSRADFHLKRDGKLDYSDIKFRLDLYAEYQAEKVKPGFQKNTFAQKKGLVKHIKLDDKLTNQYTKELNDSLDHFIEQTLSLMAHATEGDFPESVLHPWVKDLKKTS
;
A
#
# COMPACT_ATOMS: atom_id res chain seq x y z
N MET A 1 -8.24 -12.00 27.45
CA MET A 1 -7.27 -12.40 26.42
C MET A 1 -7.50 -11.41 25.30
N ASP A 2 -6.55 -10.52 25.05
CA ASP A 2 -6.71 -9.50 24.03
C ASP A 2 -6.77 -10.19 22.66
N ILE A 3 -7.65 -9.73 21.77
CA ILE A 3 -7.76 -10.30 20.43
C ILE A 3 -6.53 -9.85 19.63
N GLU A 4 -5.80 -10.82 19.09
CA GLU A 4 -4.61 -10.60 18.28
C GLU A 4 -4.96 -10.63 16.79
N TYR A 5 -4.44 -9.66 16.05
CA TYR A 5 -4.67 -9.50 14.61
C TYR A 5 -3.34 -9.60 13.85
N PHE A 6 -3.41 -10.21 12.67
CA PHE A 6 -2.28 -10.44 11.80
C PHE A 6 -2.45 -9.58 10.55
N TYR A 7 -1.42 -8.82 10.19
CA TYR A 7 -1.44 -7.85 9.12
C TYR A 7 -0.23 -8.08 8.24
N LYS A 8 -0.51 -8.34 6.97
CA LYS A 8 0.54 -8.45 5.98
C LYS A 8 1.26 -7.10 5.82
N GLY A 9 2.59 -7.07 5.85
CA GLY A 9 3.30 -5.79 5.66
C GLY A 9 3.40 -4.90 6.90
N LEU A 10 2.91 -5.36 8.06
CA LEU A 10 3.50 -4.95 9.35
C LEU A 10 4.78 -5.77 9.61
N PRO A 11 5.58 -5.42 10.64
CA PRO A 11 6.83 -6.11 10.95
C PRO A 11 6.68 -7.63 11.13
N TYR A 12 7.77 -8.36 10.89
CA TYR A 12 7.79 -9.83 10.90
C TYR A 12 7.28 -10.44 12.21
N GLU A 13 7.46 -9.75 13.33
CA GLU A 13 6.94 -10.16 14.63
C GLU A 13 5.41 -10.33 14.61
N ASN A 14 4.71 -9.49 13.86
CA ASN A 14 3.26 -9.59 13.70
C ASN A 14 2.85 -10.84 12.92
N GLU A 15 3.69 -11.33 12.00
CA GLU A 15 3.43 -12.58 11.28
C GLU A 15 3.49 -13.80 12.23
N ILE A 16 4.18 -13.73 13.37
CA ILE A 16 4.34 -14.85 14.31
C ILE A 16 3.40 -14.75 15.51
N PHE A 17 3.28 -13.57 16.11
CA PHE A 17 2.63 -13.39 17.40
C PHE A 17 1.32 -12.61 17.33
N GLY A 18 0.98 -12.03 16.17
CA GLY A 18 -0.16 -11.12 16.08
C GLY A 18 0.04 -9.85 16.90
N PHE A 19 -0.82 -8.86 16.73
CA PHE A 19 -0.80 -7.62 17.51
C PHE A 19 -2.16 -7.37 18.14
N THR A 20 -2.15 -6.84 19.35
CA THR A 20 -3.34 -6.22 19.94
C THR A 20 -3.76 -5.00 19.13
N LEU A 21 -4.99 -4.51 19.34
CA LEU A 21 -5.47 -3.31 18.65
C LEU A 21 -4.54 -2.11 18.85
N GLU A 22 -4.06 -1.88 20.07
CA GLU A 22 -3.16 -0.77 20.38
C GLU A 22 -1.79 -0.92 19.72
N ALA A 23 -1.21 -2.13 19.77
CA ALA A 23 0.05 -2.42 19.09
C ALA A 23 -0.08 -2.23 17.57
N SER A 24 -1.15 -2.74 16.96
CA SER A 24 -1.41 -2.57 15.53
C SER A 24 -1.63 -1.12 15.12
N THR A 25 -2.30 -0.32 15.96
CA THR A 25 -2.50 1.11 15.70
C THR A 25 -1.17 1.87 15.71
N ALA A 26 -0.27 1.52 16.64
CA ALA A 26 1.06 2.13 16.70
C ALA A 26 1.93 1.71 15.50
N SER A 27 1.94 0.41 15.18
CA SER A 27 2.79 -0.16 14.12
C SER A 27 2.30 0.11 12.69
N SER A 28 1.03 0.46 12.51
CA SER A 28 0.46 0.80 11.19
C SER A 28 0.73 2.25 10.78
N LYS A 29 1.15 3.12 11.71
CA LYS A 29 1.57 4.49 11.39
C LYS A 29 2.87 4.51 10.59
N GLY A 30 2.97 5.44 9.66
CA GLY A 30 4.10 5.56 8.76
C GLY A 30 4.22 4.40 7.78
N THR A 31 3.18 3.58 7.63
CA THR A 31 3.17 2.45 6.70
C THR A 31 2.30 2.75 5.48
N MET A 32 2.27 1.80 4.55
CA MET A 32 1.41 1.87 3.38
C MET A 32 -0.08 1.89 3.74
N TYR A 33 -0.48 1.45 4.94
CA TYR A 33 -1.85 1.58 5.39
C TYR A 33 -2.26 3.02 5.67
N GLU A 34 -1.39 3.79 6.33
CA GLU A 34 -1.60 5.23 6.52
C GLU A 34 -1.53 5.97 5.19
N ALA A 35 -0.62 5.56 4.29
CA ALA A 35 -0.56 6.11 2.94
C ALA A 35 -1.90 5.97 2.18
N TRP A 36 -2.53 4.80 2.28
CA TRP A 36 -3.82 4.53 1.65
C TRP A 36 -4.91 5.42 2.24
N PHE A 37 -4.98 5.50 3.57
CA PHE A 37 -5.91 6.39 4.27
C PHE A 37 -5.73 7.85 3.84
N ASP A 38 -4.50 8.37 3.84
CA ASP A 38 -4.20 9.76 3.50
C ASP A 38 -4.54 10.06 2.03
N LEU A 39 -4.26 9.13 1.11
CA LEU A 39 -4.63 9.23 -0.30
C LEU A 39 -6.15 9.29 -0.50
N LEU A 40 -6.91 8.44 0.20
CA LEU A 40 -8.38 8.47 0.11
C LEU A 40 -8.93 9.77 0.70
N LYS A 41 -8.41 10.22 1.83
CA LYS A 41 -8.84 11.47 2.46
C LYS A 41 -8.59 12.69 1.57
N ALA A 42 -7.50 12.68 0.80
CA ALA A 42 -7.16 13.74 -0.15
C ALA A 42 -7.77 13.56 -1.56
N SER A 43 -8.39 12.40 -1.84
CA SER A 43 -8.90 12.05 -3.17
C SER A 43 -10.15 12.88 -3.53
N PRO A 44 -10.13 13.63 -4.65
CA PRO A 44 -11.31 14.37 -5.10
C PRO A 44 -12.46 13.46 -5.55
N TRP A 45 -12.18 12.19 -5.85
CA TRP A 45 -13.20 11.20 -6.18
C TRP A 45 -13.81 10.60 -4.92
N TYR A 46 -12.99 10.21 -3.95
CA TYR A 46 -13.46 9.65 -2.70
C TYR A 46 -14.34 10.63 -1.91
N ALA A 47 -13.95 11.91 -1.89
CA ALA A 47 -14.75 12.97 -1.28
C ALA A 47 -16.17 13.10 -1.87
N LYS A 48 -16.33 12.80 -3.17
CA LYS A 48 -17.64 12.84 -3.84
C LYS A 48 -18.51 11.63 -3.52
N ILE A 49 -17.93 10.50 -3.09
CA ILE A 49 -18.67 9.28 -2.79
C ILE A 49 -19.64 9.49 -1.62
N ALA A 50 -19.29 10.36 -0.67
CA ALA A 50 -20.17 10.74 0.45
C ALA A 50 -21.54 11.28 -0.01
N SER A 51 -21.65 11.81 -1.23
CA SER A 51 -22.91 12.26 -1.83
C SER A 51 -23.75 11.14 -2.46
N GLY A 52 -23.32 9.88 -2.36
CA GLY A 52 -23.99 8.72 -2.96
C GLY A 52 -23.66 8.46 -4.44
N ASN A 53 -22.76 9.26 -5.03
CA ASN A 53 -22.30 9.08 -6.40
C ASN A 53 -21.00 8.26 -6.45
N TYR A 54 -21.10 6.99 -6.81
CA TYR A 54 -19.97 6.07 -6.90
C TYR A 54 -19.41 6.06 -8.34
N PRO A 55 -18.13 6.42 -8.55
CA PRO A 55 -17.54 6.44 -9.90
C PRO A 55 -17.30 5.04 -10.48
N SER A 56 -17.25 4.01 -9.64
CA SER A 56 -17.21 2.60 -10.04
C SER A 56 -17.69 1.69 -8.91
N GLU A 57 -18.04 0.43 -9.23
CA GLU A 57 -18.41 -0.58 -8.21
C GLU A 57 -17.23 -0.88 -7.26
N LYS A 58 -16.00 -0.80 -7.76
CA LYS A 58 -14.79 -0.90 -6.94
C LYS A 58 -14.72 0.25 -5.92
N ALA A 59 -14.97 1.48 -6.36
CA ALA A 59 -15.02 2.64 -5.48
C ALA A 59 -16.10 2.53 -4.40
N LYS A 60 -17.25 1.94 -4.74
CA LYS A 60 -18.30 1.62 -3.78
C LYS A 60 -17.83 0.63 -2.72
N LYS A 61 -17.15 -0.46 -3.12
CA LYS A 61 -16.55 -1.40 -2.16
C LYS A 61 -15.53 -0.73 -1.25
N THR A 62 -14.65 0.11 -1.80
CA THR A 62 -13.70 0.89 -0.98
C THR A 62 -14.41 1.76 0.03
N TRP A 63 -15.51 2.43 -0.35
CA TRP A 63 -16.33 3.22 0.58
C TRP A 63 -16.99 2.35 1.65
N GLU A 64 -17.52 1.18 1.28
CA GLU A 64 -18.05 0.18 2.22
C GLU A 64 -16.96 -0.38 3.14
N GLY A 65 -15.69 -0.39 2.73
CA GLY A 65 -14.56 -0.81 3.56
C GLY A 65 -14.05 0.29 4.49
N PHE A 66 -13.84 1.50 3.97
CA PHE A 66 -13.15 2.59 4.66
C PHE A 66 -14.11 3.57 5.36
N GLY A 67 -15.29 3.83 4.79
CA GLY A 67 -16.27 4.80 5.30
C GLY A 67 -15.84 6.27 5.14
N ASP A 68 -16.52 7.18 5.85
CA ASP A 68 -16.19 8.61 5.81
C ASP A 68 -14.92 8.91 6.62
N LEU A 69 -13.89 9.44 5.94
CA LEU A 69 -12.58 9.75 6.51
C LEU A 69 -12.40 11.24 6.83
N SER A 70 -13.37 12.09 6.47
CA SER A 70 -13.22 13.56 6.46
C SER A 70 -12.85 14.13 7.84
N LYS A 71 -13.43 13.57 8.91
CA LYS A 71 -13.25 14.02 10.30
C LYS A 71 -12.39 13.12 11.17
N LEU A 72 -11.83 12.05 10.61
CA LEU A 72 -11.03 11.09 11.38
C LEU A 72 -9.54 11.34 11.19
N SER A 73 -8.76 11.17 12.25
CA SER A 73 -7.34 10.86 12.14
C SER A 73 -7.14 9.41 11.72
N PHE A 74 -5.95 9.08 11.19
CA PHE A 74 -5.62 7.69 10.86
C PHE A 74 -5.78 6.75 12.07
N SER A 75 -5.38 7.20 13.27
CA SER A 75 -5.48 6.37 14.48
C SER A 75 -6.91 6.08 14.90
N GLU A 76 -7.78 7.09 14.86
CA GLU A 76 -9.21 6.91 15.18
C GLU A 76 -9.87 6.00 14.14
N TRP A 77 -9.59 6.22 12.86
CA TRP A 77 -10.09 5.38 11.79
C TRP A 77 -9.59 3.94 11.89
N TRP A 78 -8.30 3.74 12.18
CA TRP A 78 -7.70 2.42 12.34
C TRP A 78 -8.40 1.64 13.45
N LYS A 79 -8.57 2.26 14.63
CA LYS A 79 -9.23 1.64 15.79
C LYS A 79 -10.69 1.29 15.54
N ASN A 80 -11.37 2.08 14.71
CA ASN A 80 -12.79 1.89 14.43
C ASN A 80 -13.05 0.88 13.30
N ARG A 81 -12.15 0.81 12.30
CA ARG A 81 -12.42 0.08 11.05
C ARG A 81 -11.17 -0.47 10.37
N GLY A 82 -10.09 0.30 10.31
CA GLY A 82 -8.87 -0.09 9.58
C GLY A 82 -8.26 -1.41 10.06
N TYR A 83 -8.28 -1.65 11.38
CA TYR A 83 -7.75 -2.88 11.98
C TYR A 83 -8.46 -4.14 11.46
N GLU A 84 -9.75 -4.06 11.16
CA GLU A 84 -10.53 -5.23 10.76
C GLU A 84 -10.34 -5.54 9.28
N ILE A 85 -10.41 -4.51 8.44
CA ILE A 85 -10.40 -4.68 6.97
C ILE A 85 -9.04 -5.13 6.43
N PHE A 86 -7.95 -4.81 7.15
CA PHE A 86 -6.59 -5.20 6.79
C PHE A 86 -6.10 -6.45 7.54
N ALA A 87 -6.87 -6.96 8.50
CA ALA A 87 -6.49 -8.18 9.21
C ALA A 87 -6.67 -9.41 8.32
N GLU A 88 -5.68 -10.29 8.35
CA GLU A 88 -5.75 -11.60 7.75
C GLU A 88 -6.83 -12.43 8.47
N LYS A 89 -7.83 -12.91 7.73
CA LYS A 89 -8.92 -13.74 8.27
C LYS A 89 -8.44 -15.09 8.82
N VAL A 90 -7.24 -15.52 8.42
CA VAL A 90 -6.61 -16.74 8.89
C VAL A 90 -5.24 -16.37 9.44
N PRO A 91 -4.95 -16.66 10.73
CA PRO A 91 -3.63 -16.48 11.30
C PRO A 91 -2.56 -17.22 10.50
N TYR A 92 -1.37 -16.63 10.40
CA TYR A 92 -0.22 -17.35 9.86
C TYR A 92 0.08 -18.58 10.72
N ARG A 93 0.28 -19.73 10.08
CA ARG A 93 0.54 -20.99 10.78
C ARG A 93 2.00 -21.06 11.21
N LYS A 94 2.24 -21.29 12.49
CA LYS A 94 3.57 -21.61 13.01
C LYS A 94 4.04 -22.97 12.45
N VAL A 95 5.35 -23.12 12.33
CA VAL A 95 5.95 -24.43 12.04
C VAL A 95 5.77 -25.29 13.28
N GLU A 96 4.97 -26.35 13.17
CA GLU A 96 4.69 -27.29 14.25
C GLU A 96 4.91 -28.72 13.78
N GLN A 97 5.34 -29.59 14.71
CA GLN A 97 5.45 -31.01 14.43
C GLN A 97 4.05 -31.62 14.39
N ILE A 98 3.64 -32.11 13.23
CA ILE A 98 2.35 -32.78 13.06
C ILE A 98 2.58 -34.30 13.05
N GLY A 99 1.92 -35.03 13.95
CA GLY A 99 1.78 -36.48 13.83
C GLY A 99 0.75 -36.79 12.76
N LEU A 100 1.15 -37.45 11.67
CA LEU A 100 0.24 -37.81 10.58
C LEU A 100 -0.34 -39.20 10.81
N ASP A 101 -1.63 -39.29 11.13
CA ASP A 101 -2.41 -40.54 11.20
C ASP A 101 -3.35 -40.73 9.97
N TYR A 102 -3.30 -39.83 8.99
CA TYR A 102 -4.07 -39.92 7.74
C TYR A 102 -3.34 -39.33 6.51
N LYS A 103 -3.81 -39.67 5.29
CA LYS A 103 -3.31 -39.11 4.01
C LYS A 103 -3.55 -37.60 3.96
N ILE A 104 -2.46 -36.83 3.80
CA ILE A 104 -2.48 -35.37 3.66
C ILE A 104 -3.50 -34.96 2.58
N LYS A 105 -4.65 -34.44 3.01
CA LYS A 105 -5.58 -33.75 2.10
C LYS A 105 -5.08 -32.32 1.97
N THR A 106 -4.60 -31.96 0.78
CA THR A 106 -4.32 -30.57 0.41
C THR A 106 -5.53 -29.71 0.75
N ALA A 107 -5.29 -28.56 1.38
CA ALA A 107 -6.35 -27.61 1.70
C ALA A 107 -7.07 -27.21 0.40
N LYS A 108 -8.30 -27.72 0.21
CA LYS A 108 -9.17 -27.38 -0.91
C LYS A 108 -10.19 -26.36 -0.43
N GLY A 109 -10.05 -25.11 -0.87
CA GLY A 109 -10.96 -24.01 -0.56
C GLY A 109 -10.46 -22.71 -1.17
N LYS A 110 -11.37 -21.77 -1.43
CA LYS A 110 -11.00 -20.44 -1.96
C LYS A 110 -10.03 -19.71 -1.03
N ASP A 111 -10.11 -19.98 0.27
CA ASP A 111 -9.31 -19.33 1.34
C ASP A 111 -8.08 -20.14 1.80
N ALA A 112 -7.77 -21.27 1.15
CA ALA A 112 -6.65 -22.11 1.53
C ALA A 112 -5.28 -21.41 1.34
N ILE A 113 -4.39 -21.54 2.33
CA ILE A 113 -3.01 -21.06 2.24
C ILE A 113 -2.13 -22.18 1.63
N PRO A 114 -1.29 -21.90 0.62
CA PRO A 114 -0.32 -22.86 0.12
C PRO A 114 0.64 -23.29 1.24
N VAL A 115 0.75 -24.60 1.48
CA VAL A 115 1.64 -25.16 2.51
C VAL A 115 2.62 -26.14 1.88
N MET A 116 3.88 -26.08 2.31
CA MET A 116 4.90 -27.07 1.97
C MET A 116 4.91 -28.13 3.07
N HIS A 117 4.76 -29.40 2.69
CA HIS A 117 4.90 -30.53 3.60
C HIS A 117 6.33 -31.04 3.53
N LEU A 118 6.96 -31.25 4.68
CA LEU A 118 8.32 -31.75 4.79
C LEU A 118 8.32 -33.02 5.65
N GLU A 119 8.90 -34.10 5.11
CA GLU A 119 9.17 -35.33 5.85
C GLU A 119 10.63 -35.30 6.33
N VAL A 120 10.81 -35.37 7.64
CA VAL A 120 12.12 -35.22 8.29
C VAL A 120 12.61 -36.57 8.79
N PRO A 121 13.65 -37.18 8.18
CA PRO A 121 14.17 -38.47 8.63
C PRO A 121 14.79 -38.35 10.02
N LEU A 122 14.24 -39.12 10.99
CA LEU A 122 14.69 -39.09 12.39
C LEU A 122 16.07 -39.74 12.61
N ASN A 123 16.52 -40.55 11.66
CA ASN A 123 17.80 -41.25 11.70
C ASN A 123 18.94 -40.46 11.02
N LEU A 124 18.69 -39.23 10.58
CA LEU A 124 19.69 -38.37 9.96
C LEU A 124 20.33 -37.45 11.01
N HIS A 125 21.61 -37.11 10.82
CA HIS A 125 22.28 -36.16 11.71
C HIS A 125 21.63 -34.76 11.60
N PRO A 126 21.41 -34.03 12.71
CA PRO A 126 20.78 -32.71 12.69
C PRO A 126 21.45 -31.68 11.77
N ASP A 127 22.78 -31.72 11.63
CA ASP A 127 23.49 -30.81 10.73
C ASP A 127 23.13 -31.04 9.25
N ALA A 128 22.94 -32.30 8.85
CA ALA A 128 22.53 -32.63 7.50
C ALA A 128 21.07 -32.24 7.25
N LEU A 129 20.20 -32.35 8.27
CA LEU A 129 18.85 -31.81 8.21
C LEU A 129 18.89 -30.29 8.02
N LYS A 130 19.65 -29.58 8.85
CA LYS A 130 19.78 -28.12 8.77
C LYS A 130 20.25 -27.66 7.38
N GLN A 131 21.27 -28.30 6.82
CA GLN A 131 21.74 -27.98 5.47
C GLN A 131 20.66 -28.18 4.40
N GLN A 132 19.89 -29.28 4.47
CA GLN A 132 18.79 -29.54 3.54
C GLN A 132 17.65 -28.52 3.70
N PHE A 133 17.29 -28.18 4.95
CA PHE A 133 16.32 -27.13 5.25
C PHE A 133 16.78 -25.77 4.73
N ASP A 134 18.04 -25.40 4.96
CA ASP A 134 18.61 -24.13 4.48
C ASP A 134 18.58 -24.04 2.94
N GLU A 135 18.79 -25.16 2.24
CA GLU A 135 18.67 -25.20 0.77
C GLU A 135 17.23 -24.97 0.30
N ILE A 136 16.26 -25.59 0.96
CA ILE A 136 14.82 -25.39 0.68
C ILE A 136 14.45 -23.93 0.94
N LEU A 137 14.85 -23.37 2.07
CA LEU A 137 14.61 -21.96 2.42
C LEU A 137 15.27 -21.02 1.41
N ARG A 138 16.46 -21.34 0.89
CA ARG A 138 17.12 -20.55 -0.16
C ARG A 138 16.30 -20.56 -1.45
N LYS A 139 15.78 -21.70 -1.89
CA LYS A 139 14.90 -21.79 -3.08
C LYS A 139 13.60 -20.99 -2.87
N GLN A 140 13.01 -21.09 -1.68
CA GLN A 140 11.82 -20.31 -1.32
C GLN A 140 12.12 -18.80 -1.32
N LYS A 141 13.26 -18.37 -0.77
CA LYS A 141 13.70 -16.97 -0.79
C LYS A 141 13.84 -16.45 -2.22
N VAL A 142 14.44 -17.24 -3.12
CA VAL A 142 14.56 -16.89 -4.55
C VAL A 142 13.19 -16.71 -5.19
N LEU A 143 12.24 -17.63 -4.92
CA LEU A 143 10.86 -17.47 -5.41
C LEU A 143 10.22 -16.20 -4.86
N TYR A 144 10.33 -15.96 -3.55
CA TYR A 144 9.74 -14.82 -2.85
C TYR A 144 10.29 -13.47 -3.34
N GLN A 145 11.55 -13.45 -3.79
CA GLN A 145 12.21 -12.28 -4.38
C GLN A 145 11.99 -12.15 -5.89
N SER A 146 11.38 -13.14 -6.53
CA SER A 146 11.14 -13.11 -7.97
C SER A 146 9.90 -12.28 -8.31
N ASP A 147 9.92 -11.62 -9.47
CA ASP A 147 8.76 -10.86 -9.98
C ASP A 147 7.53 -11.73 -10.27
N ARG A 148 7.70 -13.06 -10.31
CA ARG A 148 6.62 -14.02 -10.59
C ARG A 148 5.79 -14.35 -9.36
N PHE A 149 6.29 -14.06 -8.17
CA PHE A 149 5.59 -14.32 -6.93
C PHE A 149 5.17 -13.00 -6.29
N ASN A 150 3.87 -12.75 -6.25
CA ASN A 150 3.31 -11.66 -5.48
C ASN A 150 2.69 -12.22 -4.21
N ARG A 151 3.33 -11.97 -3.06
CA ARG A 151 2.79 -12.46 -1.79
C ARG A 151 1.36 -12.00 -1.56
N TRP A 152 1.01 -10.79 -1.99
CA TRP A 152 -0.28 -10.15 -1.74
C TRP A 152 -1.46 -10.87 -2.40
N ASP A 153 -1.24 -11.61 -3.49
CA ASP A 153 -2.25 -12.48 -4.12
C ASP A 153 -2.75 -13.60 -3.18
N HIS A 154 -2.01 -13.85 -2.10
CA HIS A 154 -2.33 -14.82 -1.06
C HIS A 154 -2.77 -14.17 0.26
N SER A 155 -3.06 -12.87 0.28
CA SER A 155 -3.73 -12.23 1.42
C SER A 155 -5.20 -12.62 1.47
N ARG A 156 -5.75 -12.73 2.68
CA ARG A 156 -7.16 -13.01 2.98
C ARG A 156 -7.87 -11.84 3.65
N ALA A 157 -7.16 -10.74 3.88
CA ALA A 157 -7.75 -9.50 4.31
C ALA A 157 -8.74 -8.97 3.25
N ASP A 158 -9.76 -8.23 3.68
CA ASP A 158 -10.75 -7.64 2.76
C ASP A 158 -10.10 -6.57 1.87
N PHE A 159 -9.15 -5.84 2.44
CA PHE A 159 -8.27 -4.93 1.73
C PHE A 159 -6.83 -5.33 2.00
N HIS A 160 -6.00 -5.22 0.97
CA HIS A 160 -4.60 -5.54 1.06
C HIS A 160 -3.86 -4.80 -0.06
N LEU A 161 -2.56 -4.60 0.08
CA LEU A 161 -1.81 -3.95 -0.98
C LEU A 161 -1.84 -4.83 -2.24
N LYS A 162 -1.83 -4.21 -3.43
CA LYS A 162 -1.78 -4.91 -4.71
C LYS A 162 -0.46 -5.64 -4.88
N ARG A 163 0.64 -5.01 -4.46
CA ARG A 163 1.99 -5.56 -4.49
C ARG A 163 2.89 -4.75 -3.56
N ASP A 164 4.06 -5.30 -3.25
CA ASP A 164 5.15 -4.49 -2.71
C ASP A 164 5.60 -3.49 -3.81
N GLY A 165 5.52 -2.20 -3.48
CA GLY A 165 5.83 -1.10 -4.38
C GLY A 165 7.21 -0.52 -4.14
N LYS A 166 7.68 0.33 -5.06
CA LYS A 166 8.89 1.14 -4.87
C LYS A 166 8.66 2.38 -4.01
N LEU A 167 7.39 2.75 -3.82
CA LEU A 167 6.98 3.90 -3.03
C LEU A 167 6.77 3.44 -1.59
N ASP A 168 7.33 4.18 -0.66
CA ASP A 168 7.02 4.05 0.76
C ASP A 168 6.07 5.17 1.22
N TYR A 169 5.75 5.18 2.52
CA TYR A 169 4.90 6.21 3.11
C TYR A 169 5.49 7.62 2.95
N SER A 170 6.82 7.77 3.06
CA SER A 170 7.48 9.07 2.98
C SER A 170 7.39 9.67 1.57
N ASP A 171 7.53 8.84 0.54
CA ASP A 171 7.33 9.24 -0.86
C ASP A 171 5.89 9.70 -1.11
N ILE A 172 4.91 8.93 -0.62
CA ILE A 172 3.49 9.25 -0.80
C ILE A 172 3.12 10.51 -0.02
N LYS A 173 3.62 10.65 1.20
CA LYS A 173 3.43 11.84 2.02
C LYS A 173 3.98 13.09 1.33
N PHE A 174 5.21 13.03 0.81
CA PHE A 174 5.81 14.14 0.05
C PHE A 174 4.91 14.54 -1.14
N ARG A 175 4.40 13.55 -1.88
CA ARG A 175 3.51 13.77 -3.03
C ARG A 175 2.18 14.42 -2.63
N LEU A 176 1.58 13.97 -1.54
CA LEU A 176 0.35 14.54 -0.99
C LEU A 176 0.55 15.97 -0.50
N ASP A 177 1.64 16.23 0.23
CA ASP A 177 1.97 17.57 0.72
C ASP A 177 2.21 18.52 -0.48
N LEU A 178 2.98 18.07 -1.49
CA LEU A 178 3.19 18.82 -2.73
C LEU A 178 1.88 19.12 -3.47
N TYR A 179 0.99 18.13 -3.57
CA TYR A 179 -0.32 18.31 -4.20
C TYR A 179 -1.19 19.31 -3.44
N ALA A 180 -1.29 19.18 -2.11
CA ALA A 180 -2.09 20.08 -1.28
C ALA A 180 -1.59 21.53 -1.39
N GLU A 181 -0.28 21.73 -1.31
CA GLU A 181 0.33 23.06 -1.48
C GLU A 181 0.10 23.60 -2.89
N TYR A 182 0.23 22.78 -3.92
CA TYR A 182 -0.07 23.18 -5.30
C TYR A 182 -1.53 23.62 -5.46
N GLN A 183 -2.50 22.88 -4.90
CA GLN A 183 -3.92 23.26 -4.94
C GLN A 183 -4.19 24.61 -4.24
N ALA A 184 -3.49 24.90 -3.14
CA ALA A 184 -3.62 26.14 -2.40
C ALA A 184 -2.93 27.34 -3.09
N GLU A 185 -1.78 27.12 -3.73
CA GLU A 185 -1.03 28.19 -4.40
C GLU A 185 -1.60 28.53 -5.79
N LYS A 186 -2.10 27.54 -6.55
CA LYS A 186 -2.53 27.74 -7.95
C LYS A 186 -3.69 28.73 -8.11
N VAL A 187 -4.46 28.96 -7.04
CA VAL A 187 -5.62 29.88 -7.05
C VAL A 187 -5.22 31.32 -6.71
N LYS A 188 -3.98 31.56 -6.27
CA LYS A 188 -3.51 32.90 -5.90
C LYS A 188 -3.15 33.74 -7.13
N PRO A 189 -3.46 35.05 -7.12
CA PRO A 189 -3.05 35.95 -8.20
C PRO A 189 -1.52 35.94 -8.40
N GLY A 190 -1.07 35.83 -9.65
CA GLY A 190 0.35 35.82 -10.00
C GLY A 190 1.06 34.47 -9.82
N PHE A 191 0.32 33.38 -9.59
CA PHE A 191 0.90 32.05 -9.53
C PHE A 191 1.66 31.69 -10.82
N GLN A 192 2.92 31.27 -10.65
CA GLN A 192 3.77 30.79 -11.73
C GLN A 192 4.22 29.36 -11.41
N LYS A 193 3.80 28.44 -12.28
CA LYS A 193 3.98 27.00 -12.11
C LYS A 193 5.46 26.59 -12.04
N ASN A 194 6.29 27.16 -12.92
CA ASN A 194 7.74 26.94 -12.96
C ASN A 194 8.42 27.45 -11.69
N THR A 195 8.08 28.65 -11.22
CA THR A 195 8.62 29.22 -9.97
C THR A 195 8.24 28.39 -8.76
N PHE A 196 7.01 27.89 -8.69
CA PHE A 196 6.58 26.96 -7.64
C PHE A 196 7.40 25.67 -7.67
N ALA A 197 7.54 25.05 -8.84
CA ALA A 197 8.34 23.83 -9.01
C ALA A 197 9.82 24.02 -8.67
N GLN A 198 10.40 25.18 -9.00
CA GLN A 198 11.77 25.57 -8.65
C GLN A 198 11.92 25.71 -7.13
N LYS A 199 10.98 26.41 -6.48
CA LYS A 199 10.94 26.56 -5.01
C LYS A 199 10.86 25.21 -4.29
N LYS A 200 10.19 24.24 -4.90
CA LYS A 200 10.07 22.87 -4.39
C LYS A 200 11.23 21.96 -4.75
N GLY A 201 12.20 22.42 -5.54
CA GLY A 201 13.38 21.64 -5.92
C GLY A 201 13.04 20.39 -6.73
N LEU A 202 11.99 20.43 -7.56
CA LEU A 202 11.50 19.26 -8.29
C LEU A 202 12.44 18.77 -9.41
N VAL A 203 13.45 19.58 -9.76
CA VAL A 203 14.47 19.25 -10.77
C VAL A 203 15.84 19.48 -10.15
N LYS A 204 16.61 18.39 -9.93
CA LYS A 204 17.83 18.39 -9.11
C LYS A 204 18.92 19.37 -9.57
N HIS A 205 19.02 19.61 -10.88
CA HIS A 205 20.08 20.46 -11.43
C HIS A 205 19.67 21.94 -11.55
N ILE A 206 18.42 22.29 -11.27
CA ILE A 206 17.92 23.67 -11.28
C ILE A 206 17.83 24.15 -9.83
N LYS A 207 18.65 25.13 -9.47
CA LYS A 207 18.71 25.71 -8.14
C LYS A 207 17.66 26.81 -7.96
N LEU A 208 17.45 27.24 -6.73
CA LEU A 208 16.45 28.27 -6.39
C LEU A 208 16.79 29.65 -6.99
N ASP A 209 18.08 29.95 -7.11
CA ASP A 209 18.64 31.22 -7.60
C ASP A 209 18.90 31.24 -9.10
N ASP A 210 18.69 30.12 -9.80
CA ASP A 210 18.88 30.03 -11.24
C ASP A 210 17.87 30.90 -11.99
N LYS A 211 18.37 31.65 -12.98
CA LYS A 211 17.51 32.37 -13.93
C LYS A 211 16.79 31.37 -14.83
N LEU A 212 15.47 31.43 -14.86
CA LEU A 212 14.65 30.52 -15.66
C LEU A 212 14.78 30.80 -17.15
N THR A 213 15.47 29.91 -17.85
CA THR A 213 15.46 29.84 -19.31
C THR A 213 14.15 29.20 -19.80
N ASN A 214 13.89 29.27 -21.11
CA ASN A 214 12.74 28.57 -21.72
C ASN A 214 12.80 27.05 -21.48
N GLN A 215 14.02 26.48 -21.53
CA GLN A 215 14.23 25.05 -21.27
C GLN A 215 13.94 24.71 -19.81
N TYR A 216 14.48 25.47 -18.86
CA TYR A 216 14.23 25.25 -17.42
C TYR A 216 12.75 25.40 -17.08
N THR A 217 12.08 26.41 -17.65
CA THR A 217 10.64 26.60 -17.48
C THR A 217 9.85 25.37 -17.93
N LYS A 218 10.20 24.80 -19.08
CA LYS A 218 9.56 23.58 -19.57
C LYS A 218 9.81 22.40 -18.64
N GLU A 219 11.05 22.13 -18.28
CA GLU A 219 11.40 20.99 -17.41
C GLU A 219 10.73 21.05 -16.03
N LEU A 220 10.70 22.24 -15.42
CA LEU A 220 10.04 22.47 -14.14
C LEU A 220 8.52 22.25 -14.24
N ASN A 221 7.91 22.75 -15.32
CA ASN A 221 6.49 22.55 -15.57
C ASN A 221 6.15 21.08 -15.80
N ASP A 222 6.94 20.38 -16.61
CA ASP A 222 6.75 18.97 -16.94
C ASP A 222 6.94 18.09 -15.70
N SER A 223 7.96 18.39 -14.87
CA SER A 223 8.20 17.69 -13.60
C SER A 223 7.03 17.84 -12.64
N LEU A 224 6.52 19.07 -12.45
CA LEU A 224 5.37 19.29 -11.58
C LEU A 224 4.11 18.57 -12.10
N ASP A 225 3.81 18.67 -13.40
CA ASP A 225 2.66 17.95 -13.97
C ASP A 225 2.78 16.44 -13.74
N HIS A 226 3.97 15.89 -13.97
CA HIS A 226 4.21 14.47 -13.74
C HIS A 226 3.94 14.07 -12.29
N PHE A 227 4.43 14.84 -11.31
CA PHE A 227 4.17 14.57 -9.90
C PHE A 227 2.68 14.68 -9.56
N ILE A 228 2.00 15.71 -10.04
CA ILE A 228 0.56 15.92 -9.79
C ILE A 228 -0.27 14.80 -10.42
N GLU A 229 0.04 14.39 -11.65
CA GLU A 229 -0.63 13.29 -12.35
C GLU A 229 -0.44 11.95 -11.68
N GLN A 230 0.78 11.63 -11.23
CA GLN A 230 1.05 10.41 -10.49
C GLN A 230 0.31 10.41 -9.15
N THR A 231 0.28 11.55 -8.46
CA THR A 231 -0.43 11.70 -7.18
C THR A 231 -1.94 11.50 -7.35
N LEU A 232 -2.52 12.14 -8.37
CA LEU A 232 -3.92 11.94 -8.74
C LEU A 232 -4.22 10.50 -9.17
N SER A 233 -3.30 9.84 -9.87
CA SER A 233 -3.46 8.44 -10.27
C SER A 233 -3.43 7.52 -9.06
N LEU A 234 -2.51 7.75 -8.10
CA LEU A 234 -2.47 7.02 -6.83
C LEU A 234 -3.79 7.19 -6.06
N MET A 235 -4.34 8.41 -5.98
CA MET A 235 -5.63 8.67 -5.34
C MET A 235 -6.78 7.92 -6.03
N ALA A 236 -6.81 7.92 -7.36
CA ALA A 236 -7.85 7.25 -8.13
C ALA A 236 -7.78 5.71 -7.95
N HIS A 237 -6.61 5.11 -8.09
CA HIS A 237 -6.41 3.68 -7.87
C HIS A 237 -6.69 3.28 -6.43
N ALA A 238 -6.25 4.07 -5.45
CA ALA A 238 -6.59 3.86 -4.04
C ALA A 238 -8.11 3.90 -3.81
N THR A 239 -8.81 4.83 -4.47
CA THR A 239 -10.28 4.92 -4.46
C THR A 239 -10.89 3.65 -5.04
N GLU A 240 -10.30 3.03 -6.05
CA GLU A 240 -10.75 1.76 -6.63
C GLU A 240 -10.26 0.50 -5.89
N GLY A 241 -9.60 0.62 -4.75
CA GLY A 241 -9.11 -0.55 -4.02
C GLY A 241 -7.76 -1.09 -4.54
N ASP A 242 -7.18 -0.50 -5.58
CA ASP A 242 -6.00 -0.99 -6.31
C ASP A 242 -4.72 -0.26 -5.87
N PHE A 243 -4.33 -0.37 -4.59
CA PHE A 243 -3.19 0.38 -4.03
C PHE A 243 -2.01 -0.51 -3.64
N PRO A 244 -0.74 -0.14 -3.86
CA PRO A 244 -0.26 1.03 -4.60
C PRO A 244 -0.21 0.78 -6.12
N GLU A 245 -0.74 1.73 -6.90
CA GLU A 245 -0.66 1.75 -8.36
C GLU A 245 -0.49 3.20 -8.85
N SER A 246 0.48 3.42 -9.72
CA SER A 246 0.86 4.77 -10.21
C SER A 246 0.74 4.93 -11.72
N VAL A 247 0.32 3.88 -12.44
CA VAL A 247 -0.06 3.98 -13.85
C VAL A 247 -1.18 5.01 -14.02
N LEU A 248 -1.08 5.84 -15.06
CA LEU A 248 -2.03 6.92 -15.32
C LEU A 248 -3.48 6.41 -15.36
N HIS A 249 -4.28 6.83 -14.39
CA HIS A 249 -5.67 6.40 -14.24
C HIS A 249 -6.59 7.13 -15.25
N PRO A 250 -7.60 6.46 -15.85
CA PRO A 250 -8.53 7.10 -16.78
C PRO A 250 -9.19 8.37 -16.24
N TRP A 251 -9.62 8.37 -14.97
CA TRP A 251 -10.25 9.54 -14.34
C TRP A 251 -9.35 10.80 -14.33
N VAL A 252 -8.02 10.64 -14.31
CA VAL A 252 -7.07 11.77 -14.37
C VAL A 252 -7.07 12.38 -15.77
N LYS A 253 -7.19 11.55 -16.81
CA LYS A 253 -7.29 12.01 -18.19
C LYS A 253 -8.55 12.84 -18.42
N ASP A 254 -9.65 12.45 -17.78
CA ASP A 254 -10.92 13.16 -17.92
C ASP A 254 -10.91 14.52 -17.21
N LEU A 255 -10.29 14.62 -16.02
CA LEU A 255 -10.10 15.89 -15.32
C LEU A 255 -9.35 16.93 -16.18
N LYS A 256 -8.35 16.49 -16.95
CA LYS A 256 -7.59 17.35 -17.87
C LYS A 256 -8.38 17.85 -19.07
N LYS A 257 -9.43 17.13 -19.49
CA LYS A 257 -10.30 17.57 -20.60
C LYS A 257 -11.31 18.63 -20.17
N THR A 258 -11.59 18.69 -18.86
CA THR A 258 -12.58 19.60 -18.26
C THR A 258 -11.96 20.80 -17.54
N SER A 259 -10.62 20.85 -17.42
CA SER A 259 -9.87 21.96 -16.78
C SER A 259 -9.23 22.84 -17.84
#